data_AF-A0A7S2D6M9-F1
#
_entry.id   AF-A0A7S2D6M9-F1
#
_cell.length_a   1.000
_cell.length_b   1.000
_cell.length_c   1.000
_cell.angle_alpha   90.00
_cell.angle_beta   90.00
_cell.angle_gamma   90.00
#
_symmetry.space_group_name_H-M   'P 1'
#
loop_
_entity.id
_entity.type
_entity.pdbx_description
1 polymer ?
#
loop_
_entity_poly.entity_id
_entity_poly.type
_entity_poly.pdbx_seq_one_letter_code
_entity_poly.pdbx_strand_id
1 'polypeptide(L)'
;ETYKTQHDTDKNLKFLHVFPRVIITSGGAGGGGGAAEEAAPALSDLGSPGYLATVCEFATFQKMVQSKTQSWTQRKALMAELQERKAAFDAAEQKMMRMEPLTDEEQELYDLTSGDAIQEKLTWLSAHCKAMVENGEITMGEKQQLREQVGEKLTAAREELAAAEAENKPKKAEKLTQAITNLSARHAMIMEHTPIRHPLKHEQAIVKLRRELIPLQQLEATKGRLLTMAETKKVGAIPDLIDEIEQLENDSRAWFEDDTEFNARCDTVANAAVKLVQKSQKAAAKKKGGSGGGGGWKTAR
;
A
#
# COMPACT_ATOMS: atom_id res chain seq x y z
N GLU A 1 -29.36 0.70 -8.35
CA GLU A 1 -30.68 0.14 -7.95
C GLU A 1 -30.49 -1.34 -7.75
N THR A 2 -31.05 -1.91 -6.69
CA THR A 2 -30.99 -3.35 -6.44
C THR A 2 -32.30 -3.95 -6.93
N TYR A 3 -32.25 -5.03 -7.71
CA TYR A 3 -33.44 -5.74 -8.14
C TYR A 3 -33.32 -7.23 -7.83
N LYS A 4 -34.46 -7.83 -7.47
CA LYS A 4 -34.59 -9.26 -7.24
C LYS A 4 -35.65 -9.82 -8.19
N THR A 5 -35.27 -10.84 -8.95
CA THR A 5 -36.21 -11.55 -9.83
C THR A 5 -36.68 -12.83 -9.17
N GLN A 6 -37.99 -13.05 -9.15
CA GLN A 6 -38.59 -14.32 -8.73
C GLN A 6 -39.45 -14.87 -9.87
N HIS A 7 -39.29 -16.16 -10.18
CA HIS A 7 -40.11 -16.84 -11.18
C HIS A 7 -41.12 -17.73 -10.46
N ASP A 8 -42.41 -17.43 -10.64
CA ASP A 8 -43.50 -18.31 -10.24
C ASP A 8 -43.72 -19.31 -11.38
N THR A 9 -43.15 -20.50 -11.23
CA THR A 9 -43.17 -21.58 -12.23
C THR A 9 -44.57 -22.17 -12.45
N ASP A 10 -45.48 -22.05 -11.48
CA ASP A 10 -46.84 -22.57 -11.59
C ASP A 10 -47.73 -21.64 -12.43
N LYS A 11 -47.43 -20.35 -12.44
CA LYS A 11 -48.17 -19.33 -13.20
C LYS A 11 -47.42 -18.81 -14.43
N ASN A 12 -46.18 -19.26 -14.64
CA ASN A 12 -45.28 -18.80 -15.70
C ASN A 12 -45.11 -17.26 -15.70
N LEU A 13 -45.07 -16.67 -14.50
CA LEU A 13 -44.95 -15.23 -14.27
C LEU A 13 -43.58 -14.91 -13.66
N LYS A 14 -42.95 -13.83 -14.16
CA LYS A 14 -41.70 -13.30 -13.59
C LYS A 14 -42.00 -12.02 -12.84
N PHE A 15 -41.72 -12.01 -11.54
CA PHE A 15 -41.78 -10.84 -10.69
C PHE A 15 -40.42 -10.16 -10.65
N LEU A 16 -40.40 -8.85 -10.91
CA LEU A 16 -39.24 -8.00 -10.73
C LEU A 16 -39.52 -7.08 -9.55
N HIS A 17 -38.88 -7.34 -8.41
CA HIS A 17 -38.90 -6.42 -7.28
C HIS A 17 -37.78 -5.41 -7.47
N VAL A 18 -38.16 -4.14 -7.68
CA VAL A 18 -37.22 -3.03 -7.77
C VAL A 18 -37.18 -2.36 -6.39
N PHE A 19 -35.99 -2.26 -5.81
CA PHE A 19 -35.74 -1.55 -4.56
C PHE A 19 -35.10 -0.19 -4.89
N PRO A 20 -35.89 0.89 -5.01
CA PRO A 20 -35.34 2.21 -5.26
C PRO A 20 -34.47 2.64 -4.08
N ARG A 21 -33.26 3.13 -4.37
CA ARG A 21 -32.39 3.74 -3.35
C ARG A 21 -32.94 5.12 -3.00
N VAL A 22 -33.52 5.25 -1.81
CA VAL A 22 -33.89 6.55 -1.26
C VAL A 22 -32.71 7.06 -0.43
N ILE A 23 -31.96 8.03 -0.96
CA ILE A 23 -30.97 8.77 -0.18
C ILE A 23 -31.74 9.81 0.63
N ILE A 24 -31.97 9.53 1.90
CA ILE A 24 -32.50 10.53 2.84
C ILE A 24 -31.30 11.34 3.33
N THR A 25 -31.09 12.53 2.76
CA THR A 25 -30.19 13.52 3.33
C THR A 25 -30.82 14.04 4.63
N SER A 26 -30.39 13.53 5.78
CA SER A 26 -30.74 14.10 7.08
C SER A 26 -30.03 15.46 7.24
N GLY A 27 -30.79 16.55 7.09
CA GLY A 27 -30.45 17.82 7.70
C GLY A 27 -30.42 17.63 9.22
N GLY A 28 -29.30 18.00 9.85
CA GLY A 28 -28.95 17.55 11.20
C GLY A 28 -29.82 18.07 12.36
N ALA A 29 -29.75 17.35 13.48
CA ALA A 29 -29.83 17.88 14.85
C ALA A 29 -29.59 16.76 15.89
N GLY A 30 -28.69 17.00 16.87
CA GLY A 30 -28.62 16.45 18.25
C GLY A 30 -28.47 14.93 18.41
N GLY A 31 -27.47 14.37 19.09
CA GLY A 31 -26.95 14.73 20.41
C GLY A 31 -27.40 13.66 21.43
N GLY A 32 -26.48 12.79 21.86
CA GLY A 32 -26.75 11.81 22.93
C GLY A 32 -25.61 10.80 23.09
N GLY A 33 -24.81 10.97 24.15
CA GLY A 33 -23.70 10.09 24.48
C GLY A 33 -24.13 8.72 25.01
N GLY A 34 -23.32 7.71 24.73
CA GLY A 34 -23.43 6.35 25.23
C GLY A 34 -22.05 5.70 25.22
N ALA A 35 -21.79 4.86 26.22
CA ALA A 35 -20.49 4.34 26.63
C ALA A 35 -19.64 3.71 25.52
N ALA A 36 -18.33 3.93 25.62
CA ALA A 36 -17.32 3.23 24.83
C ALA A 36 -17.23 1.77 25.28
N GLU A 37 -18.00 0.93 24.61
CA GLU A 37 -17.67 -0.48 24.43
C GLU A 37 -16.66 -0.54 23.27
N GLU A 38 -15.59 -1.33 23.39
CA GLU A 38 -14.65 -1.59 22.29
C GLU A 38 -15.43 -2.25 21.14
N ALA A 39 -15.97 -1.41 20.26
CA ALA A 39 -16.66 -1.85 19.07
C ALA A 39 -15.63 -2.48 18.13
N ALA A 40 -15.89 -3.72 17.74
CA ALA A 40 -15.35 -4.26 16.50
C ALA A 40 -15.58 -3.23 15.38
N PRO A 41 -14.67 -3.08 14.40
CA PRO A 41 -14.81 -2.06 13.39
C PRO A 41 -16.12 -2.30 12.61
N ALA A 42 -17.12 -1.48 12.91
CA ALA A 42 -18.36 -1.44 12.15
C ALA A 42 -18.02 -1.22 10.67
N LEU A 43 -18.85 -1.74 9.77
CA LEU A 43 -18.86 -1.36 8.33
C LEU A 43 -19.03 0.15 8.10
N SER A 44 -19.22 0.93 9.17
CA SER A 44 -19.42 2.37 9.28
C SER A 44 -18.44 3.28 8.53
N ASP A 45 -17.24 2.83 8.18
CA ASP A 45 -16.39 3.59 7.25
C ASP A 45 -16.61 3.10 5.82
N LEU A 46 -17.67 3.63 5.21
CA LEU A 46 -18.01 3.45 3.79
C LEU A 46 -16.88 3.89 2.84
N GLY A 47 -15.93 4.68 3.32
CA GLY A 47 -14.73 5.11 2.58
C GLY A 47 -13.52 4.20 2.78
N SER A 48 -13.58 3.27 3.74
CA SER A 48 -12.43 2.42 4.06
C SER A 48 -12.02 1.54 2.88
N PRO A 49 -10.71 1.32 2.68
CA PRO A 49 -10.19 0.44 1.63
C PRO A 49 -10.86 -0.92 1.57
N GLY A 50 -11.04 -1.60 2.71
CA GLY A 50 -11.66 -2.91 2.68
C GLY A 50 -13.17 -2.91 2.54
N TYR A 51 -13.88 -1.85 2.98
CA TYR A 51 -15.31 -1.73 2.66
C TYR A 51 -15.47 -1.67 1.15
N LEU A 52 -14.76 -0.75 0.51
CA LEU A 52 -14.77 -0.58 -0.95
C LEU A 52 -14.38 -1.87 -1.66
N ALA A 53 -13.32 -2.54 -1.21
CA ALA A 53 -12.90 -3.82 -1.79
C ALA A 53 -13.95 -4.93 -1.66
N THR A 54 -14.74 -4.93 -0.59
CA THR A 54 -15.74 -5.97 -0.30
C THR A 54 -16.98 -5.80 -1.16
N VAL A 55 -17.49 -4.58 -1.27
CA VAL A 55 -18.79 -4.29 -1.89
C VAL A 55 -18.71 -4.00 -3.39
N CYS A 56 -17.53 -3.63 -3.91
CA CYS A 56 -17.40 -3.34 -5.33
C CYS A 56 -17.54 -4.59 -6.22
N GLU A 57 -17.95 -4.40 -7.47
CA GLU A 57 -17.92 -5.47 -8.47
C GLU A 57 -16.49 -5.91 -8.79
N PHE A 58 -16.33 -7.17 -9.23
CA PHE A 58 -15.02 -7.77 -9.47
C PHE A 58 -14.13 -6.98 -10.45
N ALA A 59 -14.69 -6.44 -11.54
CA ALA A 59 -13.94 -5.62 -12.48
C ALA A 59 -13.43 -4.31 -11.85
N THR A 60 -14.22 -3.71 -10.95
CA THR A 60 -13.83 -2.52 -10.19
C THR A 60 -12.77 -2.87 -9.16
N PHE A 61 -12.94 -3.99 -8.47
CA PHE A 61 -11.95 -4.53 -7.54
C PHE A 61 -10.57 -4.67 -8.19
N GLN A 62 -10.49 -5.28 -9.38
CA GLN A 62 -9.24 -5.44 -10.11
C GLN A 62 -8.54 -4.10 -10.41
N LYS A 63 -9.31 -3.09 -10.86
CA LYS A 63 -8.78 -1.74 -11.13
C LYS A 63 -8.33 -1.03 -9.84
N MET A 64 -9.07 -1.19 -8.75
CA MET A 64 -8.69 -0.63 -7.45
C MET A 64 -7.39 -1.27 -6.94
N VAL A 65 -7.27 -2.60 -7.00
CA VAL A 65 -6.04 -3.29 -6.60
C VAL A 65 -4.85 -2.82 -7.43
N GLN A 66 -4.99 -2.69 -8.74
CA GLN A 66 -3.89 -2.23 -9.61
C GLN A 66 -3.44 -0.79 -9.28
N SER A 67 -4.39 0.09 -8.92
CA SER A 67 -4.09 1.51 -8.69
C SER A 67 -3.76 1.88 -7.25
N LYS A 68 -4.30 1.15 -6.27
CA LYS A 68 -4.25 1.47 -4.84
C LYS A 68 -3.37 0.54 -4.01
N THR A 69 -3.10 -0.68 -4.46
CA THR A 69 -2.23 -1.65 -3.78
C THR A 69 -1.14 -2.14 -4.73
N GLN A 70 -0.11 -1.29 -4.87
CA GLN A 70 0.96 -1.50 -5.83
C GLN A 70 1.99 -2.53 -5.34
N SER A 71 2.22 -2.60 -4.03
CA SER A 71 3.17 -3.51 -3.41
C SER A 71 2.54 -4.86 -3.05
N TRP A 72 3.38 -5.88 -2.89
CA TRP A 72 2.99 -7.20 -2.43
C TRP A 72 2.49 -7.16 -0.97
N THR A 73 3.12 -6.40 -0.08
CA THR A 73 2.69 -6.19 1.31
C THR A 73 1.29 -5.60 1.39
N GLN A 74 1.01 -4.56 0.60
CA GLN A 74 -0.32 -3.94 0.52
C GLN A 74 -1.39 -4.92 0.05
N ARG A 75 -1.08 -5.75 -0.97
CA ARG A 75 -2.00 -6.80 -1.44
C ARG A 75 -2.19 -7.91 -0.42
N LYS A 76 -1.16 -8.26 0.34
CA LYS A 76 -1.24 -9.20 1.45
C LYS A 76 -2.13 -8.69 2.59
N ALA A 77 -2.04 -7.40 2.91
CA ALA A 77 -2.90 -6.76 3.90
C ALA A 77 -4.36 -6.72 3.43
N LEU A 78 -4.62 -6.31 2.19
CA LEU A 78 -5.97 -6.38 1.60
C LEU A 78 -6.54 -7.80 1.61
N MET A 79 -5.71 -8.81 1.31
CA MET A 79 -6.13 -10.20 1.34
C MET A 79 -6.51 -10.64 2.76
N ALA A 80 -5.78 -10.20 3.79
CA ALA A 80 -6.11 -10.49 5.18
C ALA A 80 -7.45 -9.86 5.57
N GLU A 81 -7.71 -8.59 5.21
CA GLU A 81 -8.99 -7.95 5.51
C GLU A 81 -10.16 -8.64 4.79
N LEU A 82 -9.99 -9.06 3.52
CA LEU A 82 -11.00 -9.83 2.81
C LEU A 82 -11.24 -11.22 3.43
N GLN A 83 -10.20 -11.85 4.01
CA GLN A 83 -10.34 -13.12 4.72
C GLN A 83 -11.17 -12.95 6.00
N GLU A 84 -10.93 -11.88 6.77
CA GLU A 84 -11.71 -11.54 7.96
C GLU A 84 -13.18 -11.30 7.60
N ARG A 85 -13.43 -10.55 6.52
CA ARG A 85 -14.79 -10.29 6.05
C ARG A 85 -15.48 -11.53 5.51
N LYS A 86 -14.75 -12.42 4.84
CA LYS A 86 -15.28 -13.74 4.44
C LYS A 86 -15.69 -14.55 5.68
N ALA A 87 -14.86 -14.57 6.72
CA ALA A 87 -15.18 -15.26 7.95
C ALA A 87 -16.41 -14.66 8.67
N ALA A 88 -16.53 -13.33 8.67
CA ALA A 88 -17.71 -12.64 9.20
C ALA A 88 -18.99 -12.98 8.40
N PHE A 89 -18.90 -13.00 7.06
CA PHE A 89 -20.01 -13.41 6.19
C PHE A 89 -20.42 -14.86 6.48
N ASP A 90 -19.47 -15.78 6.58
CA ASP A 90 -19.74 -17.19 6.85
C ASP A 90 -20.38 -17.39 8.23
N ALA A 91 -19.96 -16.61 9.22
CA ALA A 91 -20.58 -16.63 10.55
C ALA A 91 -22.04 -16.14 10.51
N ALA A 92 -22.33 -15.08 9.77
CA ALA A 92 -23.70 -14.60 9.54
C ALA A 92 -24.55 -15.65 8.80
N GLU A 93 -23.99 -16.30 7.79
CA GLU A 93 -24.67 -17.38 7.07
C GLU A 93 -25.02 -18.56 8.00
N GLN A 94 -24.10 -18.95 8.91
CA GLN A 94 -24.38 -19.97 9.92
C GLN A 94 -25.50 -19.57 10.89
N LYS A 95 -25.58 -18.30 11.30
CA LYS A 95 -26.69 -17.79 12.13
C LYS A 95 -28.02 -17.91 11.40
N MET A 96 -28.07 -17.51 10.13
CA MET A 96 -29.26 -17.64 9.29
C MET A 96 -29.72 -19.09 9.15
N MET A 97 -28.79 -20.04 8.98
CA MET A 97 -29.11 -21.48 8.95
C MET A 97 -29.70 -21.98 10.27
N ARG A 98 -29.33 -21.38 11.40
CA ARG A 98 -29.84 -21.68 12.74
C ARG A 98 -31.08 -20.87 13.12
N MET A 99 -31.56 -19.99 12.24
CA MET A 99 -32.63 -19.01 12.50
C MET A 99 -32.32 -18.07 13.67
N GLU A 100 -31.03 -17.79 13.89
CA GLU A 100 -30.58 -16.79 14.86
C GLU A 100 -30.63 -15.39 14.22
N PRO A 101 -30.99 -14.34 14.98
CA PRO A 101 -30.99 -12.97 14.45
C PRO A 101 -29.57 -12.52 14.14
N LEU A 102 -29.42 -11.80 13.02
CA LEU A 102 -28.19 -11.09 12.67
C LEU A 102 -28.13 -9.75 13.40
N THR A 103 -26.92 -9.28 13.67
CA THR A 103 -26.70 -7.87 14.03
C THR A 103 -26.92 -6.98 12.80
N ASP A 104 -27.10 -5.67 13.01
CA ASP A 104 -27.26 -4.71 11.91
C ASP A 104 -26.08 -4.75 10.94
N GLU A 105 -24.86 -4.90 11.46
CA GLU A 105 -23.62 -5.01 10.66
C GLU A 105 -23.55 -6.32 9.87
N GLU A 106 -23.96 -7.44 10.46
CA GLU A 106 -24.01 -8.74 9.79
C GLU A 106 -25.06 -8.73 8.68
N GLN A 107 -26.23 -8.14 8.95
CA GLN A 107 -27.29 -7.96 7.97
C GLN A 107 -26.83 -7.09 6.80
N GLU A 108 -26.15 -5.97 7.09
CA GLU A 108 -25.57 -5.10 6.05
C GLU A 108 -24.56 -5.85 5.18
N LEU A 109 -23.62 -6.59 5.79
CA LEU A 109 -22.65 -7.40 5.04
C LEU A 109 -23.35 -8.43 4.13
N TYR A 110 -24.37 -9.09 4.67
CA TYR A 110 -25.15 -10.11 3.97
C TYR A 110 -25.96 -9.53 2.80
N ASP A 111 -26.44 -8.30 2.93
CA ASP A 111 -27.22 -7.62 1.89
C ASP A 111 -26.35 -6.99 0.79
N LEU A 112 -25.11 -6.61 1.10
CA LEU A 112 -24.23 -5.87 0.19
C LEU A 112 -23.36 -6.76 -0.72
N THR A 113 -23.09 -8.00 -0.33
CA THR A 113 -22.20 -8.89 -1.08
C THR A 113 -22.59 -10.35 -0.88
N SER A 114 -21.89 -11.27 -1.55
CA SER A 114 -22.05 -12.71 -1.34
C SER A 114 -20.73 -13.34 -0.94
N GLY A 115 -20.80 -14.46 -0.19
CA GLY A 115 -19.63 -15.25 0.15
C GLY A 115 -18.82 -15.67 -1.07
N ASP A 116 -19.50 -16.05 -2.16
CA ASP A 116 -18.86 -16.42 -3.43
C ASP A 116 -18.11 -15.24 -4.06
N ALA A 117 -18.67 -14.03 -4.03
CA ALA A 117 -18.02 -12.84 -4.58
C ALA A 117 -16.76 -12.46 -3.80
N ILE A 118 -16.78 -12.59 -2.46
CA ILE A 118 -15.58 -12.40 -1.64
C ILE A 118 -14.55 -13.49 -1.95
N GLN A 119 -14.98 -14.75 -2.09
CA GLN A 119 -14.11 -15.89 -2.38
C GLN A 119 -13.43 -15.80 -3.75
N GLU A 120 -14.13 -15.29 -4.76
CA GLU A 120 -13.58 -15.03 -6.10
C GLU A 120 -12.45 -14.00 -6.03
N LYS A 121 -12.67 -12.87 -5.33
CA LYS A 121 -11.65 -11.84 -5.08
C LYS A 121 -10.44 -12.38 -4.36
N LEU A 122 -10.64 -13.20 -3.31
CA LEU A 122 -9.55 -13.84 -2.56
C LEU A 122 -8.72 -14.78 -3.45
N THR A 123 -9.37 -15.59 -4.27
CA THR A 123 -8.69 -16.52 -5.19
C THR A 123 -7.84 -15.76 -6.19
N TRP A 124 -8.40 -14.72 -6.81
CA TRP A 124 -7.68 -13.88 -7.75
C TRP A 124 -6.51 -13.16 -7.08
N LEU A 125 -6.71 -12.57 -5.90
CA LEU A 125 -5.67 -11.83 -5.18
C LEU A 125 -4.53 -12.76 -4.74
N SER A 126 -4.85 -13.99 -4.31
CA SER A 126 -3.85 -15.02 -3.97
C SER A 126 -2.98 -15.40 -5.16
N ALA A 127 -3.58 -15.60 -6.34
CA ALA A 127 -2.85 -15.87 -7.57
C ALA A 127 -1.95 -14.69 -7.96
N HIS A 128 -2.46 -13.47 -7.83
CA HIS A 128 -1.71 -12.26 -8.17
C HIS A 128 -0.53 -12.01 -7.23
N CYS A 129 -0.70 -12.24 -5.92
CA CYS A 129 0.40 -12.19 -4.95
C CYS A 129 1.49 -13.23 -5.24
N LYS A 130 1.15 -14.41 -5.77
CA LYS A 130 2.14 -15.41 -6.20
C LYS A 130 2.89 -14.91 -7.43
N ALA A 131 2.15 -14.43 -8.43
CA ALA A 131 2.71 -13.91 -9.67
C ALA A 131 3.70 -12.74 -9.42
N MET A 132 3.39 -11.83 -8.49
CA MET A 132 4.33 -10.75 -8.12
C MET A 132 5.68 -11.28 -7.66
N VAL A 133 5.67 -12.32 -6.81
CA VAL A 133 6.91 -12.90 -6.27
C VAL A 133 7.66 -13.63 -7.37
N GLU A 134 6.97 -14.38 -8.23
CA GLU A 134 7.57 -15.13 -9.34
C GLU A 134 8.14 -14.21 -10.44
N ASN A 135 7.49 -13.08 -10.69
CA ASN A 135 7.92 -12.09 -11.68
C ASN A 135 8.97 -11.11 -11.15
N GLY A 136 9.33 -11.17 -9.87
CA GLY A 136 10.25 -10.23 -9.24
C GLY A 136 9.67 -8.83 -9.06
N GLU A 137 8.35 -8.67 -9.04
CA GLU A 137 7.64 -7.43 -8.77
C GLU A 137 7.56 -7.17 -7.25
N ILE A 138 8.71 -7.22 -6.58
CA ILE A 138 8.83 -7.06 -5.13
C ILE A 138 9.87 -5.99 -4.79
N THR A 139 9.59 -5.19 -3.78
CA THR A 139 10.49 -4.17 -3.24
C THR A 139 11.61 -4.81 -2.41
N MET A 140 12.60 -3.99 -2.01
CA MET A 140 13.71 -4.48 -1.19
C MET A 140 13.24 -4.96 0.19
N GLY A 141 12.29 -4.25 0.82
CA GLY A 141 11.71 -4.64 2.10
C GLY A 141 10.98 -5.97 1.99
N GLU A 142 10.13 -6.12 0.97
CA GLU A 142 9.39 -7.36 0.70
C GLU A 142 10.30 -8.53 0.38
N LYS A 143 11.37 -8.31 -0.40
CA LYS A 143 12.38 -9.33 -0.66
C LYS A 143 13.02 -9.83 0.63
N GLN A 144 13.35 -8.93 1.56
CA GLN A 144 13.92 -9.31 2.85
C GLN A 144 12.91 -10.07 3.70
N GLN A 145 11.65 -9.59 3.78
CA GLN A 145 10.58 -10.27 4.49
C GLN A 145 10.29 -11.68 3.94
N LEU A 146 10.20 -11.82 2.62
CA LEU A 146 9.99 -13.11 1.96
C LEU A 146 11.16 -14.07 2.18
N ARG A 147 12.39 -13.55 2.15
CA ARG A 147 13.59 -14.33 2.46
C ARG A 147 13.56 -14.86 3.89
N GLU A 148 13.23 -14.02 4.86
CA GLU A 148 13.11 -14.40 6.27
C GLU A 148 12.04 -15.49 6.45
N GLN A 149 10.84 -15.28 5.89
CA GLN A 149 9.76 -16.27 5.95
C GLN A 149 10.15 -17.64 5.35
N VAL A 150 10.87 -17.65 4.21
CA VAL A 150 11.34 -18.90 3.61
C VAL A 150 12.48 -19.52 4.43
N GLY A 151 13.36 -18.69 5.01
CA GLY A 151 14.42 -19.11 5.91
C GLY A 151 13.90 -19.81 7.17
N GLU A 152 12.92 -19.21 7.84
CA GLU A 152 12.27 -19.81 9.02
C GLU A 152 11.62 -21.16 8.68
N LYS A 153 10.90 -21.24 7.54
CA LYS A 153 10.29 -22.50 7.07
C LYS A 153 11.32 -23.56 6.72
N LEU A 154 12.46 -23.17 6.15
CA LEU A 154 13.57 -24.08 5.88
C LEU A 154 14.17 -24.64 7.17
N THR A 155 14.36 -23.80 8.18
CA THR A 155 14.87 -24.21 9.49
C THR A 155 13.89 -25.19 10.14
N ALA A 156 12.61 -24.85 10.25
CA ALA A 156 11.60 -25.72 10.83
C ALA A 156 11.48 -27.07 10.09
N ALA A 157 11.46 -27.05 8.75
CA ALA A 157 11.37 -28.28 7.96
C ALA A 157 12.60 -29.20 8.13
N ARG A 158 13.80 -28.62 8.33
CA ARG A 158 15.02 -29.38 8.59
C ARG A 158 15.04 -29.99 9.99
N GLU A 159 14.57 -29.26 10.99
CA GLU A 159 14.40 -29.79 12.36
C GLU A 159 13.40 -30.94 12.39
N GLU A 160 12.25 -30.78 11.72
CA GLU A 160 11.26 -31.84 11.60
C GLU A 160 11.77 -33.05 10.81
N LEU A 161 12.65 -32.84 9.82
CA LEU A 161 13.25 -33.94 9.05
C LEU A 161 14.16 -34.76 9.94
N ALA A 162 15.04 -34.11 10.71
CA ALA A 162 15.92 -34.78 11.65
C ALA A 162 15.13 -35.59 12.70
N ALA A 163 14.04 -35.03 13.23
CA ALA A 163 13.15 -35.75 14.13
C ALA A 163 12.46 -36.95 13.45
N ALA A 164 11.98 -36.79 12.22
CA ALA A 164 11.34 -37.87 11.47
C ALA A 164 12.29 -39.02 11.14
N GLU A 165 13.57 -38.72 10.86
CA GLU A 165 14.62 -39.72 10.64
C GLU A 165 14.96 -40.46 11.94
N ALA A 166 15.10 -39.74 13.05
CA ALA A 166 15.35 -40.32 14.37
C ALA A 166 14.20 -41.24 14.83
N GLU A 167 12.96 -40.87 14.53
CA GLU A 167 11.76 -41.65 14.83
C GLU A 167 11.43 -42.73 13.77
N ASN A 168 12.29 -42.89 12.75
CA ASN A 168 12.14 -43.85 11.66
C ASN A 168 10.77 -43.75 10.95
N LYS A 169 10.37 -42.53 10.61
CA LYS A 169 9.14 -42.17 9.88
C LYS A 169 9.44 -41.86 8.40
N PRO A 170 9.74 -42.86 7.55
CA PRO A 170 10.29 -42.64 6.20
C PRO A 170 9.37 -41.84 5.28
N LYS A 171 8.06 -42.07 5.34
CA LYS A 171 7.08 -41.29 4.54
C LYS A 171 7.03 -39.81 4.92
N LYS A 172 7.28 -39.47 6.20
CA LYS A 172 7.35 -38.08 6.67
C LYS A 172 8.67 -37.46 6.21
N ALA A 173 9.78 -38.19 6.35
CA ALA A 173 11.10 -37.75 5.90
C ALA A 173 11.11 -37.44 4.38
N GLU A 174 10.55 -38.31 3.54
CA GLU A 174 10.45 -38.09 2.09
C GLU A 174 9.69 -36.79 1.74
N LYS A 175 8.53 -36.58 2.37
CA LYS A 175 7.72 -35.35 2.17
C LYS A 175 8.48 -34.09 2.60
N LEU A 176 9.19 -34.15 3.72
CA LEU A 176 9.97 -33.02 4.23
C LEU A 176 11.17 -32.71 3.34
N THR A 177 11.86 -33.73 2.83
CA THR A 177 12.95 -33.55 1.86
C THR A 177 12.44 -32.83 0.61
N GLN A 178 11.29 -33.26 0.06
CA GLN A 178 10.69 -32.59 -1.09
C GLN A 178 10.29 -31.13 -0.78
N ALA A 179 9.74 -30.88 0.42
CA ALA A 179 9.42 -29.54 0.87
C ALA A 179 10.67 -28.64 0.99
N ILE A 180 11.76 -29.16 1.53
CA ILE A 180 13.05 -28.46 1.65
C ILE A 180 13.60 -28.11 0.26
N THR A 181 13.53 -29.03 -0.70
CA THR A 181 13.95 -28.77 -2.09
C THR A 181 13.14 -27.62 -2.69
N ASN A 182 11.81 -27.66 -2.58
CA ASN A 182 10.94 -26.62 -3.10
C ASN A 182 11.17 -25.25 -2.42
N LEU A 183 11.33 -25.24 -1.10
CA LEU A 183 11.63 -24.02 -0.34
C LEU A 183 13.01 -23.46 -0.70
N SER A 184 14.01 -24.30 -0.93
CA SER A 184 15.35 -23.87 -1.32
C SER A 184 15.35 -23.26 -2.73
N ALA A 185 14.62 -23.85 -3.67
CA ALA A 185 14.42 -23.29 -5.00
C ALA A 185 13.72 -21.92 -4.94
N ARG A 186 12.66 -21.81 -4.13
CA ARG A 186 11.97 -20.53 -3.90
C ARG A 186 12.89 -19.47 -3.28
N HIS A 187 13.71 -19.85 -2.30
CA HIS A 187 14.68 -18.94 -1.69
C HIS A 187 15.68 -18.41 -2.74
N ALA A 188 16.22 -19.29 -3.58
CA ALA A 188 17.15 -18.90 -4.65
C ALA A 188 16.50 -17.92 -5.64
N MET A 189 15.28 -18.22 -6.10
CA MET A 189 14.50 -17.35 -6.99
C MET A 189 14.29 -15.96 -6.40
N ILE A 190 13.83 -15.86 -5.14
CA ILE A 190 13.64 -14.58 -4.45
C ILE A 190 14.95 -13.78 -4.42
N MET A 191 16.07 -14.44 -4.16
CA MET A 191 17.38 -13.80 -4.08
C MET A 191 17.90 -13.29 -5.43
N GLU A 192 17.49 -13.89 -6.54
CA GLU A 192 17.88 -13.49 -7.89
C GLU A 192 17.15 -12.22 -8.37
N HIS A 193 15.91 -11.98 -7.91
CA HIS A 193 15.15 -10.82 -8.34
C HIS A 193 15.83 -9.49 -8.00
N THR A 194 15.81 -8.55 -8.95
CA THR A 194 16.21 -7.16 -8.71
C THR A 194 15.03 -6.42 -8.07
N PRO A 195 15.16 -5.84 -6.86
CA PRO A 195 14.05 -5.17 -6.20
C PRO A 195 13.53 -3.97 -6.99
N ILE A 196 12.21 -3.83 -7.05
CA ILE A 196 11.55 -2.69 -7.67
C ILE A 196 11.32 -1.54 -6.67
N ARG A 197 10.97 -0.37 -7.19
CA ARG A 197 10.53 0.80 -6.43
C ARG A 197 9.22 1.32 -6.99
N HIS A 198 8.27 1.60 -6.11
CA HIS A 198 7.03 2.31 -6.44
C HIS A 198 7.21 3.83 -6.25
N PRO A 199 7.12 4.65 -7.32
CA PRO A 199 7.28 6.10 -7.22
C PRO A 199 6.13 6.75 -6.44
N LEU A 200 6.35 7.95 -5.90
CA LEU A 200 5.25 8.76 -5.36
C LEU A 200 4.41 9.30 -6.52
N LYS A 201 3.10 9.43 -6.34
CA LYS A 201 2.18 9.97 -7.35
C LYS A 201 2.60 11.37 -7.79
N HIS A 202 3.02 12.21 -6.85
CA HIS A 202 3.45 13.58 -7.08
C HIS A 202 4.98 13.77 -7.05
N GLU A 203 5.75 12.70 -7.29
CA GLU A 203 7.21 12.68 -7.13
C GLU A 203 7.94 13.85 -7.81
N GLN A 204 7.61 14.15 -9.07
CA GLN A 204 8.28 15.23 -9.81
C GLN A 204 8.02 16.61 -9.20
N ALA A 205 6.79 16.86 -8.74
CA ALA A 205 6.42 18.12 -8.07
C ALA A 205 7.14 18.23 -6.73
N ILE A 206 7.13 17.16 -5.92
CA ILE A 206 7.84 17.09 -4.64
C ILE A 206 9.35 17.34 -4.84
N VAL A 207 9.98 16.72 -5.83
CA VAL A 207 11.41 16.97 -6.14
C VAL A 207 11.65 18.45 -6.49
N LYS A 208 10.76 19.07 -7.28
CA LYS A 208 10.89 20.48 -7.64
C LYS A 208 10.81 21.38 -6.40
N LEU A 209 9.80 21.19 -5.56
CA LEU A 209 9.62 21.96 -4.32
C LEU A 209 10.80 21.74 -3.36
N ARG A 210 11.24 20.50 -3.17
CA ARG A 210 12.41 20.19 -2.33
C ARG A 210 13.69 20.85 -2.86
N ARG A 211 13.87 20.94 -4.18
CA ARG A 211 15.01 21.65 -4.79
C ARG A 211 14.97 23.17 -4.57
N GLU A 212 13.79 23.75 -4.37
CA GLU A 212 13.61 25.16 -4.00
C GLU A 212 13.81 25.36 -2.50
N LEU A 213 13.29 24.45 -1.68
CA LEU A 213 13.38 24.48 -0.22
C LEU A 213 14.81 24.36 0.29
N ILE A 214 15.61 23.42 -0.23
CA ILE A 214 16.96 23.12 0.28
C ILE A 214 17.88 24.37 0.33
N PRO A 215 18.01 25.17 -0.75
CA PRO A 215 18.79 26.41 -0.69
C PRO A 215 18.25 27.45 0.29
N LEU A 216 16.93 27.53 0.49
CA LEU A 216 16.32 28.47 1.43
C LEU A 216 16.60 28.08 2.88
N GLN A 217 16.55 26.78 3.20
CA GLN A 217 16.96 26.26 4.51
C GLN A 217 18.45 26.50 4.78
N GLN A 218 19.31 26.35 3.77
CA GLN A 218 20.74 26.69 3.88
C GLN A 218 20.96 28.18 4.13
N LEU A 219 20.16 29.04 3.49
CA LEU A 219 20.21 30.50 3.67
C LEU A 219 19.79 30.90 5.08
N GLU A 220 18.68 30.35 5.58
CA GLU A 220 18.19 30.56 6.95
C GLU A 220 19.19 30.10 8.01
N ALA A 221 19.84 28.96 7.78
CA ALA A 221 20.84 28.40 8.70
C ALA A 221 22.18 29.17 8.73
N THR A 222 22.36 30.22 7.92
CA THR A 222 23.61 30.99 7.86
C THR A 222 23.76 31.88 9.10
N LYS A 223 24.51 31.39 10.10
CA LYS A 223 24.78 32.11 11.34
C LYS A 223 25.61 33.38 11.11
N GLY A 224 25.24 34.47 11.78
CA GLY A 224 26.03 35.70 11.84
C GLY A 224 25.97 36.62 10.61
N ARG A 225 25.18 36.27 9.59
CA ARG A 225 24.94 37.14 8.42
C ARG A 225 23.55 37.75 8.49
N LEU A 226 23.45 39.07 8.40
CA LEU A 226 22.17 39.74 8.20
C LEU A 226 21.66 39.44 6.79
N LEU A 227 20.45 38.89 6.71
CA LEU A 227 19.77 38.67 5.43
C LEU A 227 19.29 40.02 4.88
N THR A 228 19.37 40.18 3.56
CA THR A 228 18.73 41.30 2.87
C THR A 228 17.20 41.16 2.93
N MET A 229 16.44 42.26 2.78
CA MET A 229 14.96 42.18 2.75
C MET A 229 14.43 41.19 1.69
N ALA A 230 15.10 41.09 0.55
CA ALA A 230 14.75 40.14 -0.50
C ALA A 230 15.00 38.69 -0.09
N GLU A 231 16.06 38.42 0.68
CA GLU A 231 16.36 37.11 1.22
C GLU A 231 15.42 36.73 2.36
N THR A 232 15.11 37.67 3.26
CA THR A 232 14.11 37.48 4.33
C THR A 232 12.75 37.13 3.74
N LYS A 233 12.31 37.80 2.67
CA LYS A 233 11.05 37.48 1.99
C LYS A 233 11.04 36.06 1.43
N LYS A 234 12.18 35.56 0.92
CA LYS A 234 12.29 34.20 0.38
C LYS A 234 12.29 33.14 1.48
N VAL A 235 13.00 33.38 2.58
CA VAL A 235 12.99 32.50 3.77
C VAL A 235 11.58 32.41 4.35
N GLY A 236 10.79 33.49 4.30
CA GLY A 236 9.39 33.49 4.71
C GLY A 236 8.47 32.52 3.95
N ALA A 237 8.88 32.02 2.78
CA ALA A 237 8.11 31.03 2.01
C ALA A 237 8.41 29.57 2.40
N ILE A 238 9.34 29.33 3.34
CA ILE A 238 9.71 27.97 3.79
C ILE A 238 8.52 27.19 4.35
N PRO A 239 7.67 27.74 5.25
CA PRO A 239 6.52 27.01 5.78
C PRO A 239 5.56 26.56 4.68
N ASP A 240 5.20 27.47 3.76
CA ASP A 240 4.30 27.15 2.65
C ASP A 240 4.85 26.02 1.76
N LEU A 241 6.16 26.00 1.50
CA LEU A 241 6.80 24.94 0.73
C LEU A 241 6.81 23.60 1.47
N ILE A 242 6.96 23.60 2.80
CA ILE A 242 6.89 22.39 3.63
C ILE A 242 5.48 21.84 3.62
N ASP A 243 4.47 22.68 3.87
CA ASP A 243 3.06 22.30 3.88
C ASP A 243 2.63 21.71 2.53
N GLU A 244 3.07 22.33 1.41
CA GLU A 244 2.77 21.81 0.06
C GLU A 244 3.45 20.45 -0.19
N ILE A 245 4.69 20.26 0.25
CA ILE A 245 5.39 18.98 0.15
C ILE A 245 4.65 17.90 0.96
N GLU A 246 4.29 18.19 2.20
CA GLU A 246 3.59 17.25 3.09
C GLU A 246 2.22 16.86 2.52
N GLN A 247 1.46 17.82 1.99
CA GLN A 247 0.19 17.51 1.33
C GLN A 247 0.37 16.59 0.11
N LEU A 248 1.35 16.86 -0.76
CA LEU A 248 1.62 16.05 -1.93
C LEU A 248 2.15 14.64 -1.58
N GLU A 249 2.91 14.53 -0.50
CA GLU A 249 3.36 13.25 0.05
C GLU A 249 2.17 12.45 0.58
N ASN A 250 1.31 13.06 1.41
CA ASN A 250 0.11 12.42 1.93
C ASN A 250 -0.86 11.97 0.82
N ASP A 251 -1.06 12.81 -0.21
CA ASP A 251 -1.85 12.47 -1.41
C ASP A 251 -1.25 11.33 -2.25
N SER A 252 0.03 11.01 -2.02
CA SER A 252 0.75 9.92 -2.69
C SER A 252 0.70 8.59 -1.92
N ARG A 253 0.11 8.57 -0.71
CA ARG A 253 0.03 7.37 0.12
C ARG A 253 -0.92 6.33 -0.50
N ALA A 254 -0.49 5.07 -0.49
CA ALA A 254 -1.27 3.94 -1.00
C ALA A 254 -2.15 3.28 0.08
N TRP A 255 -3.10 2.45 -0.34
CA TRP A 255 -3.91 1.68 0.60
C TRP A 255 -3.06 0.62 1.30
N PHE A 256 -3.26 0.45 2.60
CA PHE A 256 -2.55 -0.53 3.43
C PHE A 256 -1.03 -0.36 3.48
N GLU A 257 -0.53 0.82 3.10
CA GLU A 257 0.88 1.16 3.24
C GLU A 257 1.18 1.49 4.69
N ASP A 258 2.18 0.84 5.28
CA ASP A 258 2.65 1.19 6.62
C ASP A 258 3.54 2.44 6.61
N ASP A 259 3.67 3.08 7.77
CA ASP A 259 4.45 4.32 7.89
C ASP A 259 5.93 4.13 7.56
N THR A 260 6.49 2.94 7.80
CA THR A 260 7.90 2.67 7.52
C THR A 260 8.14 2.60 6.01
N GLU A 261 7.31 1.87 5.28
CA GLU A 261 7.34 1.80 3.81
C GLU A 261 7.11 3.16 3.17
N PHE A 262 6.09 3.89 3.64
CA PHE A 262 5.75 5.21 3.13
C PHE A 262 6.90 6.21 3.34
N ASN A 263 7.42 6.30 4.56
CA ASN A 263 8.53 7.20 4.89
C ASN A 263 9.79 6.84 4.07
N ALA A 264 10.08 5.57 3.85
CA ALA A 264 11.21 5.15 3.00
C ALA A 264 11.07 5.63 1.54
N ARG A 265 9.84 5.66 1.00
CA ARG A 265 9.56 6.23 -0.33
C ARG A 265 9.78 7.75 -0.33
N CYS A 266 9.27 8.46 0.67
CA CYS A 266 9.47 9.90 0.84
C CYS A 266 10.96 10.26 0.96
N ASP A 267 11.72 9.54 1.81
CA ASP A 267 13.16 9.70 1.98
C ASP A 267 13.93 9.48 0.68
N THR A 268 13.51 8.51 -0.12
CA THR A 268 14.13 8.28 -1.43
C THR A 268 14.00 9.52 -2.33
N VAL A 269 12.82 10.14 -2.35
CA VAL A 269 12.56 11.36 -3.11
C VAL A 269 13.33 12.55 -2.55
N ALA A 270 13.36 12.70 -1.22
CA ALA A 270 14.13 13.73 -0.53
C ALA A 270 15.62 13.63 -0.84
N ASN A 271 16.20 12.43 -0.74
CA ASN A 271 17.59 12.17 -1.06
C ASN A 271 17.92 12.42 -2.54
N ALA A 272 16.98 12.12 -3.46
CA ALA A 272 17.15 12.45 -4.87
C ALA A 272 17.23 13.98 -5.08
N ALA A 273 16.37 14.75 -4.44
CA ALA A 273 16.40 16.21 -4.50
C ALA A 273 17.73 16.78 -3.97
N VAL A 274 18.22 16.28 -2.83
CA VAL A 274 19.54 16.65 -2.26
C VAL A 274 20.67 16.39 -3.26
N LYS A 275 20.72 15.20 -3.85
CA LYS A 275 21.74 14.85 -4.87
C LYS A 275 21.70 15.79 -6.07
N LEU A 276 20.51 16.18 -6.53
CA LEU A 276 20.33 17.12 -7.65
C LEU A 276 20.84 18.53 -7.30
N VAL A 277 20.51 19.05 -6.10
CA VAL A 277 21.02 20.34 -5.63
C VAL A 277 22.54 20.31 -5.53
N GLN A 278 23.13 19.30 -4.88
CA GLN A 278 24.58 19.16 -4.76
C GLN A 278 25.29 19.08 -6.11
N LYS A 279 24.72 18.33 -7.08
CA LYS A 279 25.25 18.26 -8.44
C LYS A 279 25.25 19.64 -9.13
N SER A 280 24.17 20.40 -8.95
CA SER A 280 24.06 21.75 -9.53
C SER A 280 25.06 22.73 -8.91
N GLN A 281 25.30 22.66 -7.60
CA GLN A 281 26.27 23.49 -6.89
C GLN A 281 27.72 23.18 -7.33
N LYS A 282 28.07 21.88 -7.45
CA LYS A 282 29.39 21.45 -7.96
C LYS A 282 29.64 21.92 -9.40
N ALA A 283 28.62 21.87 -10.26
CA ALA A 283 28.73 22.36 -11.63
C ALA A 283 28.95 23.88 -11.70
N ALA A 284 28.27 24.65 -10.84
CA ALA A 284 28.46 26.10 -10.75
C ALA A 284 29.87 26.49 -10.25
N ALA A 285 30.41 25.74 -9.28
CA ALA A 285 31.77 25.96 -8.77
C ALA A 285 32.84 25.73 -9.85
N LYS A 286 32.68 24.69 -10.69
CA LYS A 286 33.62 24.38 -11.78
C LYS A 286 33.65 25.46 -12.87
N LYS A 287 32.53 26.16 -13.12
CA LYS A 287 32.48 27.28 -14.07
C LYS A 287 33.19 28.55 -13.56
N LYS A 288 33.25 28.78 -12.24
CA LYS A 288 33.96 29.95 -11.67
C LYS A 288 35.49 29.80 -11.64
N GLY A 289 36.02 28.58 -11.70
CA GLY A 289 37.47 28.31 -11.67
C GLY A 289 38.20 28.34 -13.03
N GLY A 290 37.49 28.54 -14.14
CA GLY A 290 38.06 28.41 -15.51
C GLY A 290 38.46 29.72 -16.20
N SER A 291 38.32 30.89 -15.55
CA SER A 291 38.63 32.19 -16.16
C SER A 291 39.89 32.79 -15.52
N GLY A 292 41.05 32.24 -15.87
CA GLY A 292 42.35 32.71 -15.41
C GLY A 292 43.46 32.33 -16.37
N GLY A 293 43.41 32.85 -17.60
CA GLY A 293 44.47 32.61 -18.60
C GLY A 293 44.27 33.45 -19.86
N GLY A 294 44.87 34.65 -19.90
CA GLY A 294 44.86 35.48 -21.11
C GLY A 294 45.26 36.93 -20.84
N GLY A 295 46.54 37.17 -20.56
CA GLY A 295 47.06 38.53 -20.35
C GLY A 295 48.59 38.59 -20.42
N GLY A 296 49.17 38.08 -21.52
CA GLY A 296 50.61 38.20 -21.80
C GLY A 296 50.87 39.25 -22.87
N TRP A 297 51.14 40.50 -22.44
CA TRP A 297 51.73 41.53 -23.30
C TRP A 297 53.12 41.09 -23.75
N LYS A 298 53.33 40.95 -25.07
CA LYS A 298 54.66 40.88 -25.68
C LYS A 298 54.99 42.25 -26.25
N THR A 299 55.84 43.01 -25.55
CA THR A 299 56.56 44.14 -26.12
C THR A 299 57.73 43.61 -26.95
N ALA A 300 57.76 43.99 -28.22
CA ALA A 300 58.86 43.72 -29.14
C ALA A 300 60.08 44.58 -28.80
N ARG A 301 61.26 43.97 -28.80
CA ARG A 301 62.52 44.61 -29.16
C ARG A 301 63.49 43.56 -29.68
#